data_AF-A0A2D9E9X0-F1
#
_entry.id   AF-A0A2D9E9X0-F1
#
_cell.length_a   1.000
_cell.length_b   1.000
_cell.length_c   1.000
_cell.angle_alpha   90.00
_cell.angle_beta   90.00
_cell.angle_gamma   90.00
#
_symmetry.space_group_name_H-M   'P 1'
#
loop_
_entity.id
_entity.type
_entity.pdbx_description
1 polymer ?
#
loop_
_entity_poly.entity_id
_entity_poly.type
_entity_poly.pdbx_seq_one_letter_code
_entity_poly.pdbx_strand_id
1 'polypeptide(L)'
;MDLNKDWMKRAMWAMGLVVLGYTSVSAQQHTVAHQWNEQNLEAIRNDFARPTVHARNLYHASILMYDCWAAYDSTSAQNVFLGQTFDGYTCPFDPEALEIPDTPEGIQEAQEVAISYAMFRLLTHRYSDSPQAESTMDNILVQMIIQELDPGFTSTDYATHGAPALGNYIAEQLIAYGFTDGSNESNDYASTCYVQSEPNILPEIPGTNGLQDPNAWQAVELSFAIDQSGELLTETPPFLGPEWGEVPGFALRDSNLTVLENGG
;
A
#
# COMPACT_ATOMS: atom_id res chain seq x y z
N MET A 1 -32.76 74.25 23.10
CA MET A 1 -31.97 73.37 23.98
C MET A 1 -31.31 72.34 23.06
N ASP A 2 -30.31 72.81 22.31
CA ASP A 2 -29.62 72.01 21.28
C ASP A 2 -28.52 71.18 21.94
N LEU A 3 -28.81 69.89 22.11
CA LEU A 3 -27.84 68.92 22.58
C LEU A 3 -27.04 68.41 21.37
N ASN A 4 -25.73 68.61 21.51
CA ASN A 4 -24.69 68.54 20.51
C ASN A 4 -24.62 67.18 19.77
N LYS A 5 -24.67 67.23 18.43
CA LYS A 5 -24.64 66.11 17.47
C LYS A 5 -23.23 65.51 17.25
N ASP A 6 -22.30 65.75 18.15
CA ASP A 6 -20.88 65.34 17.99
C ASP A 6 -20.52 63.98 18.60
N TRP A 7 -21.37 63.40 19.45
CA TRP A 7 -21.04 62.11 20.08
C TRP A 7 -21.25 60.91 19.14
N MET A 8 -22.24 60.96 18.24
CA MET A 8 -22.49 59.90 17.25
C MET A 8 -21.39 59.78 16.19
N LYS A 9 -20.71 60.89 15.86
CA LYS A 9 -19.58 60.87 14.90
C LYS A 9 -18.31 60.26 15.50
N ARG A 10 -18.14 60.33 16.83
CA ARG A 10 -17.00 59.73 17.53
C ARG A 10 -17.20 58.23 17.82
N ALA A 11 -18.45 57.78 17.92
CA ALA A 11 -18.79 56.35 17.99
C ALA A 11 -18.64 55.63 16.63
N MET A 12 -18.78 56.35 15.51
CA MET A 12 -18.63 55.79 14.16
C MET A 12 -17.18 55.56 13.69
N TRP A 13 -16.17 56.00 14.46
CA TRP A 13 -14.74 55.80 14.14
C TRP A 13 -14.06 54.70 14.99
N ALA A 14 -14.82 54.00 15.82
CA ALA A 14 -14.32 52.86 16.61
C ALA A 14 -14.79 51.50 16.05
N MET A 15 -15.29 51.46 14.81
CA MET A 15 -15.52 50.23 14.05
C MET A 15 -14.42 50.07 13.00
N GLY A 16 -13.18 50.05 13.48
CA GLY A 16 -12.04 49.63 12.68
C GLY A 16 -12.19 48.14 12.39
N LEU A 17 -12.69 47.83 11.19
CA LEU A 17 -12.65 46.51 10.57
C LEU A 17 -11.21 45.98 10.59
N VAL A 18 -10.87 45.24 11.64
CA VAL A 18 -9.76 44.30 11.62
C VAL A 18 -10.24 43.10 10.82
N VAL A 19 -10.14 43.18 9.50
CA VAL A 19 -10.14 41.99 8.65
C VAL A 19 -8.78 41.34 8.87
N LEU A 20 -8.68 40.53 9.93
CA LEU A 20 -7.67 39.49 10.00
C LEU A 20 -8.03 38.51 8.89
N GLY A 21 -7.38 38.67 7.74
CA GLY A 21 -7.35 37.64 6.74
C GLY A 21 -6.73 36.41 7.40
N TYR A 22 -7.56 35.43 7.70
CA TYR A 22 -7.10 34.06 7.89
C TYR A 22 -6.56 33.65 6.53
N THR A 23 -5.28 33.92 6.29
CA THR A 23 -4.51 33.07 5.39
C THR A 23 -4.45 31.76 6.13
N SER A 24 -5.39 30.87 5.81
CA SER A 24 -5.17 29.46 6.00
C SER A 24 -3.86 29.20 5.25
N VAL A 25 -2.75 29.10 5.99
CA VAL A 25 -1.60 28.36 5.50
C VAL A 25 -2.20 26.99 5.26
N SER A 26 -2.50 26.67 3.99
CA SER A 26 -2.81 25.30 3.64
C SER A 26 -1.59 24.53 4.10
N ALA A 27 -1.78 23.71 5.13
CA ALA A 27 -0.92 22.57 5.35
C ALA A 27 -0.79 21.87 3.99
N GLN A 28 0.42 21.41 3.69
CA GLN A 28 0.78 20.76 2.44
C GLN A 28 -0.39 19.91 1.94
N GLN A 29 -1.00 20.28 0.82
CA GLN A 29 -2.16 19.56 0.30
C GLN A 29 -1.65 18.22 -0.22
N HIS A 30 -1.75 17.17 0.59
CA HIS A 30 -1.25 15.84 0.25
C HIS A 30 -2.12 15.26 -0.88
N THR A 31 -1.48 14.79 -1.94
CA THR A 31 -2.16 14.12 -3.06
C THR A 31 -2.86 12.85 -2.60
N VAL A 32 -3.87 12.40 -3.34
CA VAL A 32 -4.55 11.12 -3.05
C VAL A 32 -3.58 9.94 -3.01
N ALA A 33 -2.59 9.91 -3.91
CA ALA A 33 -1.52 8.91 -3.88
C ALA A 33 -0.71 8.96 -2.57
N HIS A 34 -0.38 10.16 -2.07
CA HIS A 34 0.28 10.29 -0.77
C HIS A 34 -0.60 9.78 0.37
N GLN A 35 -1.89 10.12 0.37
CA GLN A 35 -2.81 9.69 1.42
C GLN A 35 -2.92 8.15 1.47
N TRP A 36 -3.08 7.49 0.33
CA TRP A 36 -3.11 6.03 0.25
C TRP A 36 -1.78 5.37 0.58
N ASN A 37 -0.65 6.02 0.28
CA ASN A 37 0.65 5.54 0.72
C ASN A 37 0.77 5.58 2.26
N GLU A 38 0.29 6.64 2.92
CA GLU A 38 0.23 6.68 4.39
C GLU A 38 -0.66 5.56 4.95
N GLN A 39 -1.81 5.26 4.31
CA GLN A 39 -2.65 4.13 4.73
C GLN A 39 -1.94 2.78 4.57
N ASN A 40 -1.17 2.59 3.49
CA ASN A 40 -0.37 1.38 3.29
C ASN A 40 0.74 1.26 4.35
N LEU A 41 1.44 2.36 4.65
CA LEU A 41 2.46 2.38 5.70
C LEU A 41 1.87 2.10 7.09
N GLU A 42 0.66 2.58 7.36
CA GLU A 42 -0.04 2.28 8.61
C GLU A 42 -0.47 0.81 8.68
N ALA A 43 -0.98 0.25 7.58
CA ALA A 43 -1.27 -1.18 7.47
C ALA A 43 -0.04 -2.06 7.77
N ILE A 44 1.15 -1.64 7.31
CA ILE A 44 2.43 -2.31 7.62
C ILE A 44 2.74 -2.27 9.12
N ARG A 45 2.50 -1.14 9.81
CA ARG A 45 2.71 -1.02 11.26
C ARG A 45 1.75 -1.91 12.05
N ASN A 46 0.57 -2.15 11.50
CA ASN A 46 -0.49 -2.97 12.06
C ASN A 46 -0.34 -4.47 11.80
N ASP A 47 0.72 -4.88 11.10
CA ASP A 47 0.95 -6.26 10.67
C ASP A 47 2.20 -6.88 11.34
N PHE A 48 2.44 -8.17 11.09
CA PHE A 48 3.68 -8.86 11.45
C PHE A 48 4.90 -8.25 10.75
N ALA A 49 6.08 -8.46 11.33
CA ALA A 49 7.35 -8.09 10.71
C ALA A 49 7.67 -9.01 9.52
N ARG A 50 7.18 -8.66 8.33
CA ARG A 50 7.35 -9.41 7.06
C ARG A 50 8.00 -8.55 5.96
N PRO A 51 9.29 -8.15 6.09
CA PRO A 51 9.92 -7.18 5.19
C PRO A 51 9.76 -7.46 3.68
N THR A 52 9.89 -8.72 3.25
CA THR A 52 9.77 -9.10 1.84
C THR A 52 8.34 -8.95 1.32
N VAL A 53 7.35 -9.41 2.10
CA VAL A 53 5.91 -9.22 1.82
C VAL A 53 5.57 -7.73 1.76
N HIS A 54 6.03 -6.94 2.73
CA HIS A 54 5.77 -5.50 2.79
C HIS A 54 6.40 -4.75 1.62
N ALA A 55 7.63 -5.07 1.24
CA ALA A 55 8.29 -4.47 0.08
C ALA A 55 7.52 -4.77 -1.22
N ARG A 56 7.03 -6.00 -1.38
CA ARG A 56 6.21 -6.40 -2.52
C ARG A 56 4.86 -5.67 -2.52
N ASN A 57 4.18 -5.55 -1.37
CA ASN A 57 2.91 -4.82 -1.27
C ASN A 57 3.08 -3.33 -1.61
N LEU A 58 4.17 -2.68 -1.16
CA LEU A 58 4.50 -1.30 -1.52
C LEU A 58 4.78 -1.14 -3.02
N TYR A 59 5.47 -2.13 -3.61
CA TYR A 59 5.72 -2.13 -5.05
C TYR A 59 4.42 -2.28 -5.85
N HIS A 60 3.56 -3.24 -5.49
CA HIS A 60 2.26 -3.45 -6.13
C HIS A 60 1.36 -2.21 -5.98
N ALA A 61 1.33 -1.60 -4.80
CA ALA A 61 0.63 -0.33 -4.59
C ALA A 61 1.15 0.79 -5.51
N SER A 62 2.47 0.86 -5.72
CA SER A 62 3.08 1.85 -6.61
C SER A 62 2.68 1.61 -8.07
N ILE A 63 2.63 0.34 -8.52
CA ILE A 63 2.10 -0.03 -9.84
C ILE A 63 0.65 0.44 -9.98
N LEU A 64 -0.22 0.10 -9.03
CA LEU A 64 -1.64 0.49 -9.08
C LEU A 64 -1.79 2.01 -9.19
N MET A 65 -1.13 2.74 -8.30
CA MET A 65 -1.24 4.20 -8.30
C MET A 65 -0.75 4.82 -9.60
N TYR A 66 0.36 4.31 -10.15
CA TYR A 66 0.93 4.81 -11.39
C TYR A 66 0.05 4.47 -12.60
N ASP A 67 -0.42 3.23 -12.72
CA ASP A 67 -1.22 2.79 -13.86
C ASP A 67 -2.63 3.39 -13.85
N CYS A 68 -3.24 3.58 -12.67
CA CYS A 68 -4.48 4.35 -12.56
C CYS A 68 -4.29 5.79 -13.05
N TRP A 69 -3.16 6.41 -12.71
CA TRP A 69 -2.84 7.76 -13.18
C TRP A 69 -2.57 7.79 -14.70
N ALA A 70 -1.75 6.87 -15.19
CA ALA A 70 -1.31 6.80 -16.58
C ALA A 70 -2.45 6.41 -17.55
N ALA A 71 -3.44 5.64 -17.10
CA ALA A 71 -4.62 5.31 -17.91
C ALA A 71 -5.42 6.54 -18.36
N TYR A 72 -5.32 7.65 -17.62
CA TYR A 72 -5.96 8.93 -17.95
C TYR A 72 -4.97 10.00 -18.45
N ASP A 73 -3.68 9.69 -18.54
CA ASP A 73 -2.71 10.63 -19.11
C ASP A 73 -2.87 10.69 -20.64
N SER A 74 -3.14 11.90 -21.14
CA SER A 74 -3.28 12.16 -22.58
C SER A 74 -1.97 12.55 -23.26
N THR A 75 -0.83 12.46 -22.55
CA THR A 75 0.46 12.92 -23.06
C THR A 75 1.31 11.79 -23.62
N SER A 76 1.94 10.98 -22.74
CA SER A 76 2.96 10.00 -23.16
C SER A 76 3.24 8.91 -22.13
N ALA A 77 2.53 8.89 -21.00
CA ALA A 77 2.71 7.86 -20.00
C ALA A 77 2.44 6.47 -20.60
N GLN A 78 3.23 5.50 -20.16
CA GLN A 78 3.06 4.11 -20.52
C GLN A 78 2.78 3.34 -19.24
N ASN A 79 1.69 2.57 -19.24
CA ASN A 79 1.37 1.69 -18.13
C ASN A 79 2.48 0.64 -17.94
N VAL A 80 2.68 0.23 -16.70
CA VAL A 80 3.60 -0.85 -16.32
C VAL A 80 2.91 -2.21 -16.40
N PHE A 81 1.65 -2.29 -16.00
CA PHE A 81 0.88 -3.51 -15.84
C PHE A 81 -0.38 -3.50 -16.71
N LEU A 82 -1.22 -2.47 -16.63
CA LEU A 82 -2.47 -2.35 -17.37
C LEU A 82 -2.25 -2.34 -18.89
N GLY A 83 -2.81 -3.32 -19.59
CA GLY A 83 -2.61 -3.50 -21.03
C GLY A 83 -1.24 -4.06 -21.42
N GLN A 84 -0.43 -4.46 -20.45
CA GLN A 84 0.91 -5.01 -20.65
C GLN A 84 0.97 -6.50 -20.29
N THR A 85 2.04 -7.14 -20.77
CA THR A 85 2.51 -8.42 -20.21
C THR A 85 3.60 -8.12 -19.20
N PHE A 86 3.33 -8.38 -17.93
CA PHE A 86 4.20 -8.16 -16.79
C PHE A 86 4.54 -9.51 -16.16
N ASP A 87 5.82 -9.89 -16.20
CA ASP A 87 6.31 -11.18 -15.70
C ASP A 87 5.49 -12.39 -16.17
N GLY A 88 5.22 -12.47 -17.47
CA GLY A 88 4.43 -13.57 -18.06
C GLY A 88 2.92 -13.52 -17.77
N TYR A 89 2.45 -12.65 -16.87
CA TYR A 89 1.04 -12.34 -16.68
C TYR A 89 0.59 -11.24 -17.63
N THR A 90 -0.56 -11.38 -18.28
CA THR A 90 -1.12 -10.33 -19.15
C THR A 90 -2.34 -9.73 -18.49
N CYS A 91 -2.34 -8.41 -18.30
CA CYS A 91 -3.50 -7.66 -17.84
C CYS A 91 -4.19 -7.02 -19.08
N PRO A 92 -5.32 -7.57 -19.55
CA PRO A 92 -5.98 -7.03 -20.74
C PRO A 92 -6.51 -5.61 -20.48
N PHE A 93 -6.46 -4.75 -21.49
CA PHE A 93 -7.03 -3.41 -21.41
C PHE A 93 -7.43 -2.94 -22.80
N ASP A 94 -8.65 -2.43 -22.92
CA ASP A 94 -9.11 -1.73 -24.11
C ASP A 94 -9.11 -0.22 -23.82
N PRO A 95 -8.11 0.54 -24.29
CA PRO A 95 -8.06 1.98 -24.07
C PRO A 95 -9.19 2.73 -24.79
N GLU A 96 -9.79 2.18 -25.85
CA GLU A 96 -10.91 2.81 -26.55
C GLU A 96 -12.23 2.72 -25.75
N ALA A 97 -12.31 1.74 -24.84
CA ALA A 97 -13.46 1.56 -23.97
C ALA A 97 -13.44 2.52 -22.76
N LEU A 98 -12.31 3.16 -22.46
CA LEU A 98 -12.19 4.09 -21.33
C LEU A 98 -12.51 5.52 -21.76
N GLU A 99 -13.57 6.10 -21.23
CA GLU A 99 -13.89 7.51 -21.45
C GLU A 99 -12.89 8.40 -20.68
N ILE A 100 -12.16 9.23 -21.41
CA ILE A 100 -11.22 10.21 -20.84
C ILE A 100 -11.92 11.57 -20.75
N PRO A 101 -12.01 12.19 -19.55
CA PRO A 101 -12.60 13.52 -19.42
C PRO A 101 -11.88 14.60 -20.24
N ASP A 102 -12.63 15.55 -20.79
CA ASP A 102 -12.10 16.61 -21.66
C ASP A 102 -11.44 17.78 -20.89
N THR A 103 -11.53 17.81 -19.56
CA THR A 103 -10.98 18.88 -18.72
C THR A 103 -9.84 18.36 -17.83
N PRO A 104 -8.81 19.20 -17.56
CA PRO A 104 -7.76 18.84 -16.61
C PRO A 104 -8.29 18.44 -15.23
N GLU A 105 -9.34 19.12 -14.75
CA GLU A 105 -9.97 18.83 -13.46
C GLU A 105 -10.67 17.47 -13.48
N GLY A 106 -11.37 17.13 -14.56
CA GLY A 106 -12.03 15.83 -14.71
C GLY A 106 -11.03 14.68 -14.83
N ILE A 107 -9.91 14.90 -15.54
CA ILE A 107 -8.80 13.93 -15.62
C ILE A 107 -8.23 13.70 -14.22
N GLN A 108 -7.94 14.76 -13.47
CA GLN A 108 -7.42 14.67 -12.12
C GLN A 108 -8.39 13.89 -11.20
N GLU A 109 -9.69 14.21 -11.26
CA GLU A 109 -10.72 13.51 -10.49
C GLU A 109 -10.77 12.02 -10.85
N ALA A 110 -10.75 11.67 -12.14
CA ALA A 110 -10.74 10.28 -12.60
C ALA A 110 -9.51 9.52 -12.10
N GLN A 111 -8.33 10.13 -12.13
CA GLN A 111 -7.10 9.56 -11.60
C GLN A 111 -7.20 9.31 -10.09
N GLU A 112 -7.64 10.31 -9.33
CA GLU A 112 -7.79 10.24 -7.88
C GLU A 112 -8.81 9.18 -7.45
N VAL A 113 -9.95 9.09 -8.15
CA VAL A 113 -10.97 8.06 -7.92
C VAL A 113 -10.42 6.67 -8.24
N ALA A 114 -9.82 6.47 -9.41
CA ALA A 114 -9.28 5.17 -9.82
C ALA A 114 -8.20 4.68 -8.83
N ILE A 115 -7.27 5.56 -8.43
CA ILE A 115 -6.26 5.27 -7.40
C ILE A 115 -6.92 4.79 -6.11
N SER A 116 -7.98 5.48 -5.68
CA SER A 116 -8.61 5.21 -4.39
C SER A 116 -9.30 3.86 -4.35
N TYR A 117 -10.04 3.51 -5.40
CA TYR A 117 -10.63 2.17 -5.50
C TYR A 117 -9.56 1.08 -5.64
N ALA A 118 -8.50 1.31 -6.43
CA ALA A 118 -7.44 0.32 -6.58
C ALA A 118 -6.71 0.05 -5.25
N MET A 119 -6.33 1.10 -4.54
CA MET A 119 -5.65 1.01 -3.26
C MET A 119 -6.55 0.42 -2.17
N PHE A 120 -7.83 0.82 -2.11
CA PHE A 120 -8.79 0.22 -1.18
C PHE A 120 -8.86 -1.30 -1.37
N ARG A 121 -9.03 -1.78 -2.61
CA ARG A 121 -9.10 -3.22 -2.91
C ARG A 121 -7.82 -3.96 -2.57
N LEU A 122 -6.66 -3.40 -2.94
CA LEU A 122 -5.37 -4.01 -2.61
C LEU A 122 -5.17 -4.11 -1.11
N LEU A 123 -5.36 -3.02 -0.35
CA LEU A 123 -5.12 -3.02 1.09
C LEU A 123 -6.11 -3.90 1.85
N THR A 124 -7.38 -3.93 1.44
CA THR A 124 -8.37 -4.87 1.99
C THR A 124 -7.90 -6.32 1.82
N HIS A 125 -7.43 -6.68 0.63
CA HIS A 125 -6.96 -8.04 0.34
C HIS A 125 -5.68 -8.41 1.09
N ARG A 126 -4.70 -7.49 1.14
CA ARG A 126 -3.37 -7.78 1.67
C ARG A 126 -3.27 -7.83 3.19
N TYR A 127 -4.17 -7.13 3.86
CA TYR A 127 -4.13 -6.95 5.31
C TYR A 127 -5.40 -7.48 6.00
N SER A 128 -6.20 -8.32 5.33
CA SER A 128 -7.39 -8.95 5.92
C SER A 128 -7.07 -9.87 7.11
N ASP A 129 -5.90 -10.50 7.06
CA ASP A 129 -5.46 -11.49 8.03
C ASP A 129 -4.28 -10.98 8.90
N SER A 130 -4.05 -9.67 8.92
CA SER A 130 -3.02 -9.08 9.79
C SER A 130 -3.49 -9.06 11.26
N PRO A 131 -2.55 -9.07 12.24
CA PRO A 131 -2.87 -8.95 13.67
C PRO A 131 -3.85 -7.84 14.02
N GLN A 132 -3.72 -6.66 13.42
CA GLN A 132 -4.60 -5.52 13.63
C GLN A 132 -5.40 -5.18 12.36
N ALA A 133 -5.92 -6.21 11.69
CA ALA A 133 -6.74 -6.06 10.47
C ALA A 133 -7.92 -5.12 10.69
N GLU A 134 -8.63 -5.21 11.82
CA GLU A 134 -9.77 -4.34 12.15
C GLU A 134 -9.39 -2.85 12.08
N SER A 135 -8.29 -2.45 12.73
CA SER A 135 -7.79 -1.06 12.66
C SER A 135 -7.42 -0.66 11.24
N THR A 136 -6.84 -1.58 10.46
CA THR A 136 -6.48 -1.30 9.07
C THR A 136 -7.71 -1.10 8.20
N MET A 137 -8.72 -1.96 8.34
CA MET A 137 -10.00 -1.87 7.61
C MET A 137 -10.75 -0.59 7.96
N ASP A 138 -10.78 -0.19 9.24
CA ASP A 138 -11.38 1.07 9.67
C ASP A 138 -10.68 2.28 9.05
N ASN A 139 -9.34 2.29 9.04
CA ASN A 139 -8.56 3.38 8.47
C ASN A 139 -8.83 3.58 6.98
N ILE A 140 -8.80 2.50 6.18
CA ILE A 140 -9.05 2.59 4.74
C ILE A 140 -10.52 2.87 4.41
N LEU A 141 -11.46 2.43 5.27
CA LEU A 141 -12.88 2.77 5.15
C LEU A 141 -13.11 4.26 5.40
N VAL A 142 -12.51 4.82 6.45
CA VAL A 142 -12.56 6.25 6.74
C VAL A 142 -11.95 7.06 5.60
N GLN A 143 -10.84 6.58 5.01
CA GLN A 143 -10.22 7.22 3.85
C GLN A 143 -11.20 7.33 2.66
N MET A 144 -11.92 6.26 2.32
CA MET A 144 -12.94 6.27 1.27
C MET A 144 -14.08 7.26 1.58
N ILE A 145 -14.54 7.30 2.84
CA ILE A 145 -15.62 8.21 3.28
C ILE A 145 -15.18 9.68 3.19
N ILE A 146 -13.95 10.00 3.59
CA ILE A 146 -13.38 11.35 3.49
C ILE A 146 -13.30 11.81 2.02
N GLN A 147 -13.07 10.88 1.11
CA GLN A 147 -13.05 11.13 -0.34
C GLN A 147 -14.44 11.07 -0.99
N GLU A 148 -15.51 10.90 -0.19
CA GLU A 148 -16.90 10.80 -0.66
C GLU A 148 -17.14 9.63 -1.64
N LEU A 149 -16.37 8.54 -1.50
CA LEU A 149 -16.44 7.34 -2.34
C LEU A 149 -17.23 6.21 -1.65
N ASP A 150 -17.92 5.38 -2.44
CA ASP A 150 -18.67 4.23 -1.94
C ASP A 150 -17.78 2.96 -1.88
N PRO A 151 -17.35 2.50 -0.70
CA PRO A 151 -16.56 1.27 -0.56
C PRO A 151 -17.31 0.01 -1.05
N GLY A 152 -18.64 0.06 -1.11
CA GLY A 152 -19.51 -1.00 -1.63
C GLY A 152 -19.52 -1.12 -3.15
N PHE A 153 -18.99 -0.13 -3.88
CA PHE A 153 -18.92 -0.17 -5.34
C PHE A 153 -17.81 -1.12 -5.81
N THR A 154 -18.20 -2.25 -6.40
CA THR A 154 -17.33 -3.40 -6.72
C THR A 154 -17.23 -3.73 -8.21
N SER A 155 -17.93 -2.99 -9.08
CA SER A 155 -17.88 -3.24 -10.52
C SER A 155 -16.46 -3.08 -11.05
N THR A 156 -16.07 -3.94 -11.99
CA THR A 156 -14.81 -3.88 -12.76
C THR A 156 -15.05 -3.48 -14.22
N ASP A 157 -16.30 -3.21 -14.60
CA ASP A 157 -16.67 -2.74 -15.94
C ASP A 157 -16.37 -1.24 -16.10
N TYR A 158 -15.11 -0.94 -16.42
CA TYR A 158 -14.63 0.42 -16.64
C TYR A 158 -15.21 1.07 -17.90
N ALA A 159 -15.76 0.30 -18.84
CA ALA A 159 -16.41 0.84 -20.03
C ALA A 159 -17.75 1.51 -19.66
N THR A 160 -18.48 0.93 -18.71
CA THR A 160 -19.76 1.48 -18.24
C THR A 160 -19.60 2.45 -17.09
N HIS A 161 -18.61 2.23 -16.22
CA HIS A 161 -18.51 2.93 -14.93
C HIS A 161 -17.24 3.77 -14.74
N GLY A 162 -16.34 3.82 -15.72
CA GLY A 162 -15.15 4.68 -15.70
C GLY A 162 -14.20 4.41 -14.53
N ALA A 163 -13.67 5.50 -13.96
CA ALA A 163 -12.61 5.51 -12.94
C ALA A 163 -12.78 4.56 -11.76
N PRO A 164 -13.92 4.51 -11.05
CA PRO A 164 -14.06 3.62 -9.90
C PRO A 164 -13.97 2.15 -10.30
N ALA A 165 -14.53 1.79 -11.47
CA ALA A 165 -14.46 0.42 -11.97
C ALA A 165 -13.10 0.07 -12.54
N LEU A 166 -12.41 1.03 -13.16
CA LEU A 166 -11.01 0.85 -13.59
C LEU A 166 -10.11 0.56 -12.39
N GLY A 167 -10.26 1.32 -11.29
CA GLY A 167 -9.49 1.07 -10.07
C GLY A 167 -9.71 -0.33 -9.51
N ASN A 168 -10.98 -0.76 -9.39
CA ASN A 168 -11.31 -2.13 -8.99
C ASN A 168 -10.71 -3.18 -9.94
N TYR A 169 -10.80 -2.96 -11.26
CA TYR A 169 -10.30 -3.88 -12.28
C TYR A 169 -8.78 -4.06 -12.19
N ILE A 170 -8.01 -2.98 -12.14
CA ILE A 170 -6.54 -3.07 -12.07
C ILE A 170 -6.12 -3.78 -10.77
N ALA A 171 -6.77 -3.47 -9.65
CA ALA A 171 -6.49 -4.16 -8.38
C ALA A 171 -6.83 -5.64 -8.43
N GLU A 172 -7.98 -6.03 -9.00
CA GLU A 172 -8.35 -7.43 -9.22
C GLU A 172 -7.28 -8.17 -10.03
N GLN A 173 -6.84 -7.57 -11.14
CA GLN A 173 -5.81 -8.16 -12.00
C GLN A 173 -4.45 -8.28 -11.31
N LEU A 174 -4.04 -7.27 -10.53
CA LEU A 174 -2.76 -7.30 -9.83
C LEU A 174 -2.77 -8.25 -8.62
N ILE A 175 -3.91 -8.41 -7.95
CA ILE A 175 -4.11 -9.45 -6.94
C ILE A 175 -4.03 -10.84 -7.58
N ALA A 176 -4.68 -11.04 -8.74
CA ALA A 176 -4.63 -12.30 -9.48
C ALA A 176 -3.19 -12.65 -9.90
N TYR A 177 -2.43 -11.68 -10.42
CA TYR A 177 -1.00 -11.83 -10.67
C TYR A 177 -0.23 -12.26 -9.42
N GLY A 178 -0.55 -11.66 -8.27
CA GLY A 178 0.10 -11.94 -7.01
C GLY A 178 -0.03 -13.40 -6.52
N PHE A 179 -1.06 -14.13 -6.95
CA PHE A 179 -1.17 -15.57 -6.68
C PHE A 179 -0.25 -16.43 -7.55
N THR A 180 0.40 -15.86 -8.56
CA THR A 180 1.21 -16.57 -9.56
C THR A 180 2.68 -16.16 -9.58
N ASP A 181 3.06 -15.12 -8.83
CA ASP A 181 4.40 -14.53 -8.85
C ASP A 181 5.45 -15.23 -7.96
N GLY A 182 5.18 -16.47 -7.56
CA GLY A 182 6.09 -17.25 -6.73
C GLY A 182 6.14 -16.86 -5.25
N SER A 183 5.44 -15.81 -4.80
CA SER A 183 5.45 -15.40 -3.38
C SER A 183 4.74 -16.37 -2.43
N ASN A 184 4.01 -17.35 -2.97
CA ASN A 184 3.20 -18.31 -2.22
C ASN A 184 2.13 -17.65 -1.33
N GLU A 185 1.61 -16.51 -1.77
CA GLU A 185 0.61 -15.70 -1.06
C GLU A 185 -0.61 -16.50 -0.58
N SER A 186 -1.13 -17.42 -1.38
CA SER A 186 -2.30 -18.23 -1.03
C SER A 186 -2.11 -19.10 0.21
N ASN A 187 -0.85 -19.36 0.59
CA ASN A 187 -0.49 -20.17 1.75
C ASN A 187 0.23 -19.30 2.81
N ASP A 188 -0.16 -18.03 2.93
CA ASP A 188 0.42 -17.04 3.84
C ASP A 188 1.94 -16.91 3.71
N TYR A 189 2.42 -16.96 2.46
CA TYR A 189 3.85 -16.82 2.13
C TYR A 189 4.74 -17.86 2.83
N ALA A 190 4.15 -19.00 3.23
CA ALA A 190 4.85 -20.04 3.97
C ALA A 190 6.01 -20.60 3.14
N SER A 191 7.12 -20.90 3.82
CA SER A 191 8.28 -21.47 3.12
C SER A 191 7.97 -22.84 2.56
N THR A 192 8.44 -23.07 1.34
CA THR A 192 8.28 -24.36 0.63
C THR A 192 9.60 -25.09 0.42
N CYS A 193 10.74 -24.42 0.63
CA CYS A 193 12.05 -24.94 0.27
C CYS A 193 13.02 -25.13 1.45
N TYR A 194 12.78 -24.49 2.60
CA TYR A 194 13.67 -24.60 3.76
C TYR A 194 13.02 -25.35 4.92
N VAL A 195 13.74 -26.34 5.44
CA VAL A 195 13.41 -27.02 6.70
C VAL A 195 14.59 -26.86 7.62
N GLN A 196 14.36 -26.30 8.81
CA GLN A 196 15.41 -26.12 9.80
C GLN A 196 15.98 -27.48 10.25
N SER A 197 17.29 -27.63 10.13
CA SER A 197 18.02 -28.83 10.55
C SER A 197 18.67 -28.69 11.93
N GLU A 198 19.05 -27.46 12.31
CA GLU A 198 19.75 -27.19 13.57
C GLU A 198 18.78 -26.97 14.73
N PRO A 199 19.11 -27.42 15.96
CA PRO A 199 18.32 -27.10 17.14
C PRO A 199 18.37 -25.59 17.42
N ASN A 200 17.30 -24.98 17.96
CA ASN A 200 17.30 -23.56 18.31
C ASN A 200 18.46 -23.22 19.27
N ILE A 201 19.02 -22.02 19.15
CA ILE A 201 19.94 -21.46 20.14
C ILE A 201 19.15 -20.65 21.16
N LEU A 202 19.39 -20.90 22.44
CA LEU A 202 18.88 -20.07 23.54
C LEU A 202 20.04 -19.20 24.03
N PRO A 203 20.03 -17.87 23.77
CA PRO A 203 21.12 -16.98 24.16
C PRO A 203 21.41 -16.96 25.68
N GLU A 204 20.43 -17.34 26.49
CA GLU A 204 20.54 -17.45 27.95
C GLU A 204 21.40 -18.65 28.41
N ILE A 205 21.60 -19.64 27.54
CA ILE A 205 22.38 -20.86 27.84
C ILE A 205 23.73 -20.76 27.13
N PRO A 206 24.87 -20.81 27.87
CA PRO A 206 26.18 -20.82 27.25
C PRO A 206 26.40 -22.03 26.33
N GLY A 207 26.95 -21.79 25.14
CA GLY A 207 27.29 -22.83 24.15
C GLY A 207 26.48 -22.71 22.86
N THR A 208 26.57 -23.72 21.99
CA THR A 208 25.86 -23.77 20.70
C THR A 208 24.59 -24.61 20.73
N ASN A 209 24.17 -25.02 21.93
CA ASN A 209 22.98 -25.82 22.18
C ASN A 209 22.83 -27.09 21.31
N GLY A 210 23.95 -27.80 21.07
CA GLY A 210 23.93 -29.05 20.30
C GLY A 210 23.97 -28.87 18.77
N LEU A 211 24.46 -27.72 18.28
CA LEU A 211 24.77 -27.49 16.86
C LEU A 211 25.49 -28.70 16.22
N GLN A 212 24.99 -29.14 15.07
CA GLN A 212 25.48 -30.27 14.28
C GLN A 212 26.27 -29.80 13.05
N ASP A 213 25.70 -28.91 12.23
CA ASP A 213 26.37 -28.31 11.07
C ASP A 213 26.61 -26.80 11.26
N PRO A 214 27.87 -26.35 11.40
CA PRO A 214 28.18 -24.93 11.54
C PRO A 214 27.91 -24.09 10.28
N ASN A 215 27.58 -24.71 9.14
CA ASN A 215 27.18 -24.00 7.91
C ASN A 215 25.66 -23.87 7.75
N ALA A 216 24.87 -24.47 8.65
CA ALA A 216 23.42 -24.36 8.64
C ALA A 216 22.93 -23.24 9.57
N TRP A 217 21.77 -22.66 9.25
CA TRP A 217 21.19 -21.60 10.07
C TRP A 217 20.54 -22.17 11.33
N GLN A 218 20.81 -21.51 12.45
CA GLN A 218 20.28 -21.85 13.77
C GLN A 218 19.30 -20.75 14.23
N ALA A 219 18.03 -21.11 14.45
CA ALA A 219 17.04 -20.14 14.91
C ALA A 219 17.34 -19.67 16.34
N VAL A 220 17.13 -18.37 16.60
CA VAL A 220 17.31 -17.79 17.94
C VAL A 220 15.98 -17.85 18.69
N GLU A 221 15.94 -18.70 19.71
CA GLU A 221 14.80 -18.82 20.60
C GLU A 221 14.98 -17.88 21.81
N LEU A 222 14.01 -16.99 22.00
CA LEU A 222 13.97 -16.07 23.12
C LEU A 222 12.85 -16.51 24.07
N SER A 223 13.15 -16.60 25.37
CA SER A 223 12.15 -16.93 26.41
C SER A 223 11.00 -15.91 26.47
N PHE A 224 11.26 -14.70 25.97
CA PHE A 224 10.30 -13.61 25.88
C PHE A 224 10.63 -12.76 24.66
N ALA A 225 9.68 -12.62 23.74
CA ALA A 225 9.80 -11.72 22.61
C ALA A 225 8.45 -11.03 22.33
N ILE A 226 8.54 -9.78 21.89
CA ILE A 226 7.40 -8.95 21.51
C ILE A 226 7.62 -8.56 20.05
N ASP A 227 6.56 -8.64 19.24
CA ASP A 227 6.60 -8.23 17.84
C ASP A 227 6.52 -6.69 17.66
N GLN A 228 6.49 -6.24 16.41
CA GLN A 228 6.46 -4.80 16.10
C GLN A 228 5.14 -4.12 16.47
N SER A 229 4.05 -4.88 16.61
CA SER A 229 2.73 -4.41 17.04
C SER A 229 2.56 -4.41 18.57
N GLY A 230 3.54 -4.92 19.32
CA GLY A 230 3.47 -5.01 20.78
C GLY A 230 2.88 -6.33 21.29
N GLU A 231 2.64 -7.31 20.43
CA GLU A 231 2.10 -8.62 20.78
C GLU A 231 3.21 -9.59 21.18
N LEU A 232 2.91 -10.49 22.12
CA LEU A 232 3.86 -11.51 22.55
C LEU A 232 4.02 -12.59 21.48
N LEU A 233 5.26 -12.87 21.10
CA LEU A 233 5.56 -14.02 20.25
C LEU A 233 5.42 -15.31 21.07
N THR A 234 4.54 -16.19 20.60
CA THR A 234 4.30 -17.51 21.21
C THR A 234 5.25 -18.59 20.69
N GLU A 235 5.95 -18.32 19.60
CA GLU A 235 6.83 -19.26 18.91
C GLU A 235 8.11 -18.58 18.41
N THR A 236 9.15 -19.37 18.18
CA THR A 236 10.40 -18.87 17.57
C THR A 236 10.16 -18.61 16.09
N PRO A 237 10.50 -17.41 15.56
CA PRO A 237 10.33 -17.11 14.15
C PRO A 237 11.09 -18.11 13.26
N PRO A 238 10.46 -18.61 12.18
CA PRO A 238 11.14 -19.49 11.24
C PRO A 238 12.18 -18.72 10.39
N PHE A 239 12.94 -19.45 9.58
CA PHE A 239 13.80 -18.83 8.57
C PHE A 239 12.95 -18.03 7.58
N LEU A 240 13.11 -16.71 7.57
CA LEU A 240 12.23 -15.83 6.82
C LEU A 240 12.61 -15.78 5.33
N GLY A 241 11.62 -16.09 4.48
CA GLY A 241 11.64 -15.87 3.04
C GLY A 241 12.76 -16.56 2.24
N PRO A 242 13.07 -17.84 2.46
CA PRO A 242 14.16 -18.52 1.73
C PRO A 242 13.88 -18.67 0.23
N GLU A 243 12.62 -18.76 -0.18
CA GLU A 243 12.21 -18.80 -1.59
C GLU A 243 12.04 -17.43 -2.26
N TRP A 244 12.15 -16.32 -1.52
CA TRP A 244 11.89 -14.98 -2.07
C TRP A 244 12.90 -14.50 -3.12
N GLY A 245 14.02 -15.20 -3.26
CA GLY A 245 14.93 -15.01 -4.40
C GLY A 245 14.36 -15.45 -5.75
N GLU A 246 13.29 -16.27 -5.75
CA GLU A 246 12.57 -16.71 -6.95
C GLU A 246 11.39 -15.79 -7.29
N VAL A 247 11.00 -14.90 -6.36
CA VAL A 247 9.96 -13.89 -6.62
C VAL A 247 10.51 -12.82 -7.57
N PRO A 248 9.81 -12.50 -8.66
CA PRO A 248 10.24 -11.50 -9.63
C PRO A 248 10.56 -10.16 -8.96
N GLY A 249 11.78 -9.68 -9.19
CA GLY A 249 12.20 -8.34 -8.78
C GLY A 249 11.70 -7.27 -9.76
N PHE A 250 11.75 -6.00 -9.35
CA PHE A 250 11.24 -4.88 -10.17
C PHE A 250 12.32 -3.97 -10.77
N ALA A 251 13.53 -3.98 -10.23
CA ALA A 251 14.60 -3.05 -10.61
C ALA A 251 15.92 -3.73 -11.02
N LEU A 252 16.10 -4.99 -10.64
CA LEU A 252 17.30 -5.76 -10.96
C LEU A 252 17.06 -6.54 -12.25
N ARG A 253 18.10 -6.63 -13.09
CA ARG A 253 18.06 -7.45 -14.30
C ARG A 253 18.37 -8.89 -13.94
N ASP A 254 17.88 -9.84 -14.70
CA ASP A 254 18.19 -11.27 -14.51
C ASP A 254 19.69 -11.55 -14.49
N SER A 255 20.48 -10.76 -15.23
CA SER A 255 21.94 -10.85 -15.23
C SER A 255 22.60 -10.55 -13.86
N ASN A 256 21.86 -9.97 -12.92
CA ASN A 256 22.30 -9.73 -11.55
C ASN A 256 22.00 -10.90 -10.62
N LEU A 257 21.18 -11.88 -11.04
CA LEU A 257 20.86 -13.06 -10.26
C LEU A 257 21.96 -14.11 -10.42
N THR A 258 22.42 -14.66 -9.30
CA THR A 258 23.26 -15.86 -9.27
C THR A 258 22.57 -16.89 -8.40
N VAL A 259 22.14 -17.99 -9.01
CA VAL A 259 21.53 -19.11 -8.29
C VAL A 259 22.65 -20.05 -7.85
N LEU A 260 22.67 -20.36 -6.56
CA LEU A 260 23.63 -21.28 -5.95
C LEU A 260 22.83 -22.43 -5.32
N GLU A 261 23.23 -23.65 -5.59
CA GLU A 261 22.66 -24.83 -4.94
C GLU A 261 23.43 -25.17 -3.67
N ASN A 262 22.71 -25.45 -2.58
CA ASN A 262 23.31 -25.98 -1.36
C ASN A 262 23.38 -27.51 -1.47
N GLY A 263 24.57 -28.05 -1.74
CA GLY A 263 24.81 -29.50 -1.80
C GLY A 263 25.31 -30.03 -3.16
N GLY A 264 25.20 -29.22 -4.22
CA GLY A 264 25.67 -29.54 -5.58
C GLY A 264 24.80 -30.48 -6.39
#